data_AF-A0A842JPZ2-F1
#
_entry.id   AF-A0A842JPZ2-F1
#
_cell.length_a   1.000
_cell.length_b   1.000
_cell.length_c   1.000
_cell.angle_alpha   90.00
_cell.angle_beta   90.00
_cell.angle_gamma   90.00
#
_symmetry.space_group_name_H-M   'P 1'
#
loop_
_entity.id
_entity.type
_entity.pdbx_description
1 polymer ?
#
loop_
_entity_poly.entity_id
_entity_poly.type
_entity_poly.pdbx_seq_one_letter_code
_entity_poly.pdbx_strand_id
1 'polypeptide(L)'
;MLTATLYGLGTALPLLIGAAIGLRYDLPRPVLAALMAFGAGTMVAAVSTELFQPAFETEGIWTAGAALFAGALVYVVADRLIENKLGAGALGWALMLGSLLDGIPENTALGVTISSAGGVVLLVAVAVGNVPEAVAGAASMRSQPNFNRSRALSVWAATAVLLVLVVIAADAVADTISDSAIATVQAFAGGATIAVLADSLMPEAYREGGWWVGLSTALGFLVAFGLGA
;
A
#
# COMPACT_ATOMS: atom_id res chain seq x y z
N MET A 1 20.26 -1.35 -12.31
CA MET A 1 20.97 -0.93 -11.06
C MET A 1 20.74 0.54 -10.68
N LEU A 2 21.43 1.57 -11.23
CA LEU A 2 21.22 2.97 -10.77
C LEU A 2 19.77 3.44 -10.97
N THR A 3 19.18 3.15 -12.15
CA THR A 3 17.79 3.46 -12.44
C THR A 3 16.84 2.76 -11.46
N ALA A 4 17.03 1.47 -11.21
CA ALA A 4 16.24 0.73 -10.23
C ALA A 4 16.33 1.29 -8.81
N THR A 5 17.52 1.72 -8.38
CA THR A 5 17.67 2.41 -7.10
C THR A 5 16.88 3.72 -7.08
N LEU A 6 16.91 4.51 -8.16
CA LEU A 6 16.15 5.77 -8.23
C LEU A 6 14.63 5.53 -8.20
N TYR A 7 14.14 4.52 -8.91
CA TYR A 7 12.72 4.14 -8.89
C TYR A 7 12.31 3.60 -7.53
N GLY A 8 13.11 2.71 -6.93
CA GLY A 8 12.85 2.22 -5.57
C GLY A 8 12.90 3.34 -4.51
N LEU A 9 13.80 4.32 -4.65
CA LEU A 9 13.78 5.51 -3.81
C LEU A 9 12.52 6.35 -4.05
N GLY A 10 12.03 6.40 -5.29
CA GLY A 10 10.79 7.09 -5.64
C GLY A 10 9.55 6.47 -5.00
N THR A 11 9.50 5.16 -4.76
CA THR A 11 8.40 4.50 -4.01
C THR A 11 8.57 4.62 -2.49
N ALA A 12 9.82 4.56 -2.01
CA ALA A 12 10.15 4.60 -0.58
C ALA A 12 10.05 5.99 0.06
N LEU A 13 10.42 7.06 -0.67
CA LEU A 13 10.39 8.42 -0.14
C LEU A 13 8.97 8.87 0.26
N PRO A 14 7.92 8.67 -0.55
CA PRO A 14 6.54 8.97 -0.17
C PRO A 14 6.14 8.27 1.13
N LEU A 15 6.49 6.98 1.28
CA LEU A 15 6.22 6.20 2.49
C LEU A 15 6.93 6.82 3.72
N LEU A 16 8.21 7.15 3.60
CA LEU A 16 9.00 7.77 4.66
C LEU A 16 8.51 9.17 5.03
N ILE A 17 8.15 9.98 4.04
CA ILE A 17 7.60 11.32 4.23
C ILE A 17 6.25 11.23 4.94
N GLY A 18 5.37 10.32 4.51
CA GLY A 18 4.09 10.08 5.15
C GLY A 18 4.25 9.65 6.61
N ALA A 19 5.14 8.68 6.87
CA ALA A 19 5.44 8.25 8.23
C ALA A 19 6.00 9.39 9.10
N ALA A 20 6.94 10.19 8.56
CA ALA A 20 7.50 11.33 9.27
C ALA A 20 6.43 12.39 9.61
N ILE A 21 5.51 12.66 8.69
CA ILE A 21 4.38 13.57 8.91
C ILE A 21 3.47 13.01 10.02
N GLY A 22 3.07 11.75 9.93
CA GLY A 22 2.20 11.08 10.91
C GLY A 22 2.80 11.02 12.33
N LEU A 23 4.12 10.90 12.43
CA LEU A 23 4.84 10.89 13.72
C LEU A 23 5.09 12.28 14.31
N ARG A 24 5.24 13.31 13.45
CA ARG A 24 5.66 14.66 13.87
C ARG A 24 4.48 15.60 14.12
N TYR A 25 3.41 15.51 13.34
CA TYR A 25 2.31 16.46 13.37
C TYR A 25 1.03 15.82 13.91
N ASP A 26 0.43 16.41 14.95
CA ASP A 26 -0.93 16.09 15.39
C ASP A 26 -1.93 16.66 14.39
N LEU A 27 -2.23 15.89 13.35
CA LEU A 27 -3.25 16.26 12.38
C LEU A 27 -4.63 16.24 13.06
N PRO A 28 -5.49 17.24 12.81
CA PRO A 28 -6.88 17.19 13.26
C PRO A 28 -7.54 15.91 12.75
N ARG A 29 -8.35 15.24 13.59
CA ARG A 29 -9.04 13.99 13.23
C ARG A 29 -9.76 14.04 11.88
N PRO A 30 -10.48 15.12 11.52
CA PRO A 30 -11.12 15.21 10.21
C PRO A 30 -10.12 15.20 9.06
N VAL A 31 -8.94 15.83 9.21
CA VAL A 31 -7.91 15.88 8.17
C VAL A 31 -7.27 14.51 7.98
N LEU A 32 -6.96 13.82 9.09
CA LEU A 32 -6.43 12.46 9.05
C LEU A 32 -7.44 11.51 8.39
N ALA A 33 -8.72 11.62 8.74
CA ALA A 33 -9.79 10.85 8.14
C ALA A 33 -9.96 11.13 6.64
N ALA A 34 -9.88 12.39 6.22
CA ALA A 34 -9.88 12.76 4.79
C ALA A 34 -8.73 12.09 4.04
N LEU A 35 -7.53 12.11 4.60
CA LEU A 35 -6.35 11.51 3.99
C LEU A 35 -6.51 10.00 3.87
N MET A 36 -6.90 9.31 4.97
CA MET A 36 -7.16 7.87 4.95
C MET A 36 -8.24 7.48 3.93
N ALA A 37 -9.34 8.22 3.91
CA ALA A 37 -10.43 7.99 2.98
C ALA A 37 -10.02 8.23 1.52
N PHE A 38 -9.24 9.28 1.27
CA PHE A 38 -8.66 9.57 -0.04
C PHE A 38 -7.75 8.41 -0.49
N GLY A 39 -6.83 7.96 0.38
CA GLY A 39 -5.97 6.79 0.12
C GLY A 39 -6.76 5.52 -0.15
N ALA A 40 -7.85 5.29 0.59
CA ALA A 40 -8.74 4.17 0.33
C ALA A 40 -9.35 4.24 -1.09
N GLY A 41 -9.74 5.43 -1.52
CA GLY A 41 -10.23 5.67 -2.88
C GLY A 41 -9.18 5.40 -3.95
N THR A 42 -7.94 5.86 -3.74
CA THR A 42 -6.84 5.63 -4.69
C THR A 42 -6.51 4.15 -4.82
N MET A 43 -6.52 3.42 -3.70
CA MET A 43 -6.27 1.97 -3.67
C MET A 43 -7.39 1.17 -4.34
N VAL A 44 -8.65 1.57 -4.22
CA VAL A 44 -9.75 0.92 -4.96
C VAL A 44 -9.53 1.03 -6.47
N ALA A 45 -9.09 2.20 -6.95
CA ALA A 45 -8.73 2.37 -8.36
C ALA A 45 -7.55 1.46 -8.74
N ALA A 46 -6.43 1.54 -8.01
CA ALA A 46 -5.22 0.75 -8.28
C ALA A 46 -5.49 -0.77 -8.28
N VAL A 47 -6.22 -1.28 -7.29
CA VAL A 47 -6.62 -2.69 -7.23
C VAL A 47 -7.40 -3.10 -8.47
N SER A 48 -8.29 -2.24 -8.95
CA SER A 48 -9.13 -2.54 -10.09
C SER A 48 -8.35 -2.51 -11.40
N THR A 49 -7.55 -1.46 -11.64
CA THR A 49 -6.96 -1.17 -12.96
C THR A 49 -5.51 -1.63 -13.11
N GLU A 50 -4.74 -1.65 -12.02
CA GLU A 50 -3.28 -1.90 -12.05
C GLU A 50 -2.90 -3.26 -11.47
N LEU A 51 -3.73 -3.82 -10.56
CA LEU A 51 -3.45 -5.10 -9.91
C LEU A 51 -4.29 -6.23 -10.49
N PHE A 52 -5.62 -6.18 -10.33
CA PHE A 52 -6.48 -7.31 -10.65
C PHE A 52 -6.83 -7.40 -12.14
N GLN A 53 -7.12 -6.29 -12.82
CA GLN A 53 -7.46 -6.34 -14.25
C GLN A 53 -6.33 -6.92 -15.12
N PRO A 54 -5.07 -6.45 -15.03
CA PRO A 54 -3.98 -7.02 -15.83
C PRO A 54 -3.75 -8.50 -15.52
N ALA A 55 -3.90 -8.88 -14.24
CA ALA A 55 -3.79 -10.26 -13.82
C ALA A 55 -4.92 -11.13 -14.37
N PHE A 56 -6.16 -10.64 -14.34
CA PHE A 56 -7.31 -11.33 -14.91
C PHE A 56 -7.18 -11.53 -16.42
N GLU A 57 -6.67 -10.53 -17.14
CA GLU A 57 -6.44 -10.61 -18.59
C GLU A 57 -5.33 -11.62 -18.96
N THR A 58 -4.29 -11.70 -18.12
CA THR A 58 -3.13 -12.58 -18.35
C THR A 58 -3.38 -14.02 -17.90
N GLU A 59 -3.94 -14.19 -16.70
CA GLU A 59 -4.07 -15.48 -16.02
C GLU A 59 -5.47 -16.09 -16.13
N GLY A 60 -6.50 -15.27 -16.29
CA GLY A 60 -7.90 -15.67 -16.23
C GLY A 60 -8.45 -15.76 -14.80
N ILE A 61 -9.76 -16.01 -14.68
CA ILE A 61 -10.51 -15.89 -13.42
C ILE A 61 -10.03 -16.84 -12.30
N TRP A 62 -9.60 -18.05 -12.65
CA TRP A 62 -9.34 -19.09 -11.65
C TRP A 62 -8.02 -18.84 -10.91
N THR A 63 -6.96 -18.57 -11.64
CA THR A 63 -5.61 -18.29 -11.13
C THR A 63 -5.55 -16.91 -10.49
N ALA A 64 -6.02 -15.86 -11.19
CA ALA A 64 -6.09 -14.51 -10.61
C ALA A 64 -7.03 -14.47 -9.40
N GLY A 65 -8.19 -15.12 -9.47
CA GLY A 65 -9.13 -15.19 -8.35
C GLY A 65 -8.55 -15.94 -7.15
N ALA A 66 -7.90 -17.09 -7.36
CA ALA A 66 -7.25 -17.84 -6.29
C ALA A 66 -6.12 -17.04 -5.64
N ALA A 67 -5.29 -16.35 -6.43
CA ALA A 67 -4.23 -15.48 -5.92
C ALA A 67 -4.81 -14.33 -5.09
N LEU A 68 -5.87 -13.67 -5.58
CA LEU A 68 -6.58 -12.62 -4.86
C LEU A 68 -7.12 -13.12 -3.50
N PHE A 69 -7.82 -14.25 -3.47
CA PHE A 69 -8.30 -14.81 -2.21
C PHE A 69 -7.15 -15.23 -1.27
N ALA A 70 -6.05 -15.73 -1.81
CA ALA A 70 -4.86 -16.05 -1.02
C ALA A 70 -4.26 -14.79 -0.38
N GLY A 71 -4.16 -13.69 -1.12
CA GLY A 71 -3.68 -12.40 -0.61
C GLY A 71 -4.56 -11.85 0.50
N ALA A 72 -5.88 -11.83 0.27
CA ALA A 72 -6.84 -11.42 1.28
C ALA A 72 -6.74 -12.30 2.54
N LEU A 73 -6.66 -13.63 2.38
CA LEU A 73 -6.54 -14.55 3.50
C LEU A 73 -5.25 -14.32 4.31
N VAL A 74 -4.12 -14.12 3.64
CA VAL A 74 -2.84 -13.83 4.30
C VAL A 74 -2.94 -12.55 5.12
N TYR A 75 -3.51 -11.48 4.55
CA TYR A 75 -3.72 -10.24 5.29
C TYR A 75 -4.63 -10.46 6.50
N VAL A 76 -5.85 -10.98 6.30
CA VAL A 76 -6.85 -11.17 7.37
C VAL A 76 -6.28 -12.01 8.52
N VAL A 77 -5.57 -13.11 8.22
CA VAL A 77 -4.99 -13.96 9.26
C VAL A 77 -3.88 -13.22 10.01
N ALA A 78 -2.98 -12.55 9.28
CA ALA A 78 -1.87 -11.83 9.89
C ALA A 78 -2.36 -10.62 10.72
N ASP A 79 -3.32 -9.86 10.21
CA ASP A 79 -3.95 -8.76 10.93
C ASP A 79 -4.66 -9.28 12.19
N ARG A 80 -5.43 -10.36 12.09
CA ARG A 80 -6.08 -10.98 13.25
C ARG A 80 -5.08 -11.42 14.32
N LEU A 81 -3.90 -11.90 13.93
CA LEU A 81 -2.83 -12.26 14.88
C LEU A 81 -2.21 -11.01 15.55
N ILE A 82 -2.10 -9.89 14.82
CA ILE A 82 -1.64 -8.61 15.35
C ILE A 82 -2.67 -8.03 16.32
N GLU A 83 -3.95 -8.00 15.95
CA GLU A 83 -5.07 -7.58 16.80
C GLU A 83 -5.09 -8.32 18.14
N ASN A 84 -5.02 -9.66 18.10
CA ASN A 84 -5.06 -10.49 19.30
C ASN A 84 -3.89 -10.22 20.25
N LYS A 85 -2.74 -9.78 19.74
CA LYS A 85 -1.54 -9.51 20.54
C LYS A 85 -1.45 -8.07 21.03
N LEU A 86 -1.90 -7.10 20.22
CA LEU A 86 -1.66 -5.67 20.45
C LEU A 86 -2.94 -4.89 20.82
N GLY A 87 -4.12 -5.47 20.64
CA GLY A 87 -5.41 -4.84 20.94
C GLY A 87 -5.54 -3.47 20.26
N ALA A 88 -5.80 -2.43 21.04
CA ALA A 88 -5.94 -1.05 20.54
C ALA A 88 -4.69 -0.50 19.82
N GLY A 89 -3.52 -1.13 19.99
CA GLY A 89 -2.28 -0.77 19.28
C GLY A 89 -2.11 -1.46 17.92
N ALA A 90 -3.05 -2.27 17.47
CA ALA A 90 -2.89 -3.09 16.27
C ALA A 90 -2.92 -2.29 14.96
N LEU A 91 -3.78 -1.27 14.85
CA LEU A 91 -4.04 -0.55 13.61
C LEU A 91 -2.78 -0.03 12.90
N GLY A 92 -1.83 0.59 13.63
CA GLY A 92 -0.58 1.06 13.03
C GLY A 92 0.27 -0.06 12.43
N TRP A 93 0.26 -1.23 13.06
CA TRP A 93 0.95 -2.43 12.56
C TRP A 93 0.18 -3.11 11.43
N ALA A 94 -1.15 -3.09 11.47
CA ALA A 94 -2.03 -3.58 10.42
C ALA A 94 -1.81 -2.83 9.10
N LEU A 95 -1.75 -1.49 9.17
CA LEU A 95 -1.47 -0.65 8.00
C LEU A 95 -0.02 -0.82 7.49
N MET A 96 0.95 -0.98 8.39
CA MET A 96 2.33 -1.30 8.00
C MET A 96 2.42 -2.69 7.34
N LEU A 97 1.68 -3.67 7.82
CA LEU A 97 1.59 -4.98 7.19
C LEU A 97 0.90 -4.90 5.81
N GLY A 98 -0.15 -4.08 5.69
CA GLY A 98 -0.81 -3.76 4.42
C GLY A 98 0.18 -3.27 3.38
N SER A 99 0.87 -2.16 3.69
CA SER A 99 1.93 -1.57 2.83
C SER A 99 3.09 -2.51 2.48
N LEU A 100 3.32 -3.57 3.25
CA LEU A 100 4.29 -4.61 2.91
C LEU A 100 3.70 -5.63 1.92
N LEU A 101 2.47 -6.06 2.17
CA LEU A 101 1.81 -7.11 1.39
C LEU A 101 1.39 -6.63 0.00
N ASP A 102 1.03 -5.36 -0.17
CA ASP A 102 0.82 -4.77 -1.50
C ASP A 102 2.13 -4.22 -2.11
N GLY A 103 2.99 -3.64 -1.26
CA GLY A 103 4.21 -3.00 -1.69
C GLY A 103 5.19 -3.99 -2.32
N ILE A 104 5.32 -5.22 -1.81
CA ILE A 104 6.21 -6.22 -2.43
C ILE A 104 5.79 -6.51 -3.88
N PRO A 105 4.53 -6.87 -4.17
CA PRO A 105 4.03 -6.99 -5.54
C PRO A 105 4.21 -5.76 -6.42
N GLU A 106 3.81 -4.58 -5.95
CA GLU A 106 3.89 -3.33 -6.74
C GLU A 106 5.34 -2.96 -7.07
N ASN A 107 6.24 -3.09 -6.09
CA ASN A 107 7.66 -2.82 -6.29
C ASN A 107 8.33 -3.89 -7.16
N THR A 108 7.83 -5.12 -7.18
CA THR A 108 8.29 -6.17 -8.10
C THR A 108 7.87 -5.82 -9.54
N ALA A 109 6.61 -5.45 -9.75
CA ALA A 109 6.10 -5.03 -11.06
C ALA A 109 6.84 -3.79 -11.58
N LEU A 110 7.09 -2.81 -10.71
CA LEU A 110 7.94 -1.66 -11.02
C LEU A 110 9.34 -2.08 -11.43
N GLY A 111 9.99 -2.96 -10.66
CA GLY A 111 11.33 -3.46 -10.95
C GLY A 111 11.48 -4.09 -12.33
N VAL A 112 10.48 -4.85 -12.78
CA VAL A 112 10.48 -5.46 -14.13
C VAL A 112 10.18 -4.45 -15.24
N THR A 113 9.41 -3.39 -14.93
CA THR A 113 8.92 -2.42 -15.93
C THR A 113 9.69 -1.10 -15.98
N ILE A 114 10.80 -0.94 -15.24
CA ILE A 114 11.63 0.29 -15.17
C ILE A 114 12.04 0.82 -16.55
N SER A 115 12.27 -0.06 -17.52
CA SER A 115 12.71 0.30 -18.88
C SER A 115 11.57 0.69 -19.82
N SER A 116 10.32 0.52 -19.38
CA SER A 116 9.11 0.82 -20.13
C SER A 116 8.56 2.21 -19.80
N ALA A 117 7.82 2.83 -20.73
CA ALA A 117 7.15 4.11 -20.49
C ALA A 117 6.13 4.06 -19.34
N GLY A 118 5.63 2.87 -18.98
CA GLY A 118 4.67 2.67 -17.89
C GLY A 118 5.28 2.75 -16.49
N GLY A 119 6.59 2.60 -16.33
CA GLY A 119 7.24 2.57 -15.03
C GLY A 119 7.08 3.87 -14.23
N VAL A 120 7.09 5.03 -14.89
CA VAL A 120 6.90 6.33 -14.22
C VAL A 120 5.46 6.51 -13.75
N VAL A 121 4.48 6.02 -14.53
CA VAL A 121 3.06 6.11 -14.17
C VAL A 121 2.79 5.26 -12.93
N LEU A 122 3.25 4.00 -12.95
CA LEU A 122 3.14 3.09 -11.81
C LEU A 122 3.88 3.65 -10.58
N LEU A 123 5.05 4.28 -10.76
CA LEU A 123 5.80 4.91 -9.66
C LEU A 123 4.97 6.01 -8.98
N VAL A 124 4.32 6.85 -9.78
CA VAL A 124 3.47 7.94 -9.27
C VAL A 124 2.22 7.38 -8.57
N ALA A 125 1.58 6.36 -9.15
CA ALA A 125 0.41 5.71 -8.55
C ALA A 125 0.74 5.13 -7.17
N VAL A 126 1.82 4.33 -7.08
CA VAL A 126 2.33 3.74 -5.83
C VAL A 126 2.70 4.84 -4.82
N ALA A 127 3.38 5.89 -5.27
CA ALA A 127 3.76 7.01 -4.41
C ALA A 127 2.55 7.72 -3.80
N VAL A 128 1.49 7.95 -4.59
CA VAL A 128 0.27 8.62 -4.13
C VAL A 128 -0.51 7.77 -3.13
N GLY A 129 -0.60 6.45 -3.34
CA GLY A 129 -1.26 5.52 -2.42
C GLY A 129 -0.55 5.35 -1.08
N ASN A 130 0.79 5.30 -1.12
CA ASN A 130 1.61 5.02 0.07
C ASN A 130 1.64 6.16 1.10
N VAL A 131 1.45 7.42 0.68
CA VAL A 131 1.52 8.57 1.60
C VAL A 131 0.39 8.55 2.64
N PRO A 132 -0.91 8.48 2.25
CA PRO A 132 -2.00 8.39 3.21
C PRO A 132 -1.85 7.25 4.21
N GLU A 133 -1.43 6.08 3.73
CA GLU A 133 -1.27 4.88 4.55
C GLU A 133 -0.16 5.04 5.59
N ALA A 134 0.99 5.57 5.17
CA ALA A 134 2.09 5.83 6.08
C ALA A 134 1.78 6.92 7.10
N VAL A 135 1.06 7.98 6.70
CA VAL A 135 0.58 9.01 7.64
C VAL A 135 -0.34 8.38 8.68
N ALA A 136 -1.32 7.60 8.23
CA ALA A 136 -2.32 6.96 9.08
C ALA A 136 -1.70 5.94 10.05
N GLY A 137 -0.91 5.01 9.52
CA GLY A 137 -0.28 3.98 10.31
C GLY A 137 0.71 4.57 11.32
N ALA A 138 1.49 5.58 10.94
CA ALA A 138 2.43 6.21 11.86
C ALA A 138 1.73 7.12 12.90
N ALA A 139 0.65 7.81 12.53
CA ALA A 139 -0.19 8.54 13.47
C ALA A 139 -0.87 7.60 14.49
N SER A 140 -1.31 6.42 14.04
CA SER A 140 -1.86 5.36 14.90
C SER A 140 -0.79 4.76 15.83
N MET A 141 0.44 4.53 15.35
CA MET A 141 1.54 4.11 16.24
C MET A 141 1.84 5.14 17.34
N ARG A 142 1.64 6.44 17.05
CA ARG A 142 1.83 7.53 18.01
C ARG A 142 0.78 7.57 19.11
N SER A 143 -0.45 7.15 18.84
CA SER A 143 -1.52 7.18 19.85
C SER A 143 -1.38 6.07 20.91
N GLN A 144 -0.40 5.17 20.76
CA GLN A 144 -0.16 4.06 21.69
C GLN A 144 0.48 4.50 23.02
N PRO A 145 0.12 3.85 24.16
CA PRO A 145 0.81 4.05 25.43
C PRO A 145 2.30 3.70 25.32
N ASN A 146 3.19 4.49 25.93
CA ASN A 146 4.66 4.32 25.89
C ASN A 146 5.28 4.46 24.48
N PHE A 147 4.70 5.34 23.66
CA PHE A 147 5.15 5.63 22.31
C PHE A 147 6.65 5.96 22.20
N ASN A 148 7.36 5.22 21.35
CA ASN A 148 8.73 5.50 20.97
C ASN A 148 8.80 5.90 19.48
N ARG A 149 8.91 7.21 19.23
CA ARG A 149 9.02 7.80 17.88
C ARG A 149 10.10 7.15 17.03
N SER A 150 11.27 6.91 17.63
CA SER A 150 12.42 6.33 16.93
C SER A 150 12.13 4.89 16.52
N ARG A 151 11.43 4.12 17.36
CA ARG A 151 11.01 2.75 17.01
C ARG A 151 10.02 2.75 15.84
N ALA A 152 8.97 3.58 15.91
CA ALA A 152 8.00 3.68 14.82
C ALA A 152 8.68 4.09 13.51
N LEU A 153 9.53 5.13 13.54
CA LEU A 153 10.27 5.56 12.36
C LEU A 153 11.21 4.47 11.83
N SER A 154 11.87 3.71 12.70
CA SER A 154 12.76 2.61 12.28
C SER A 154 12.02 1.49 11.57
N VAL A 155 10.78 1.22 11.96
CA VAL A 155 9.92 0.21 11.35
C VAL A 155 9.48 0.63 9.95
N TRP A 156 9.01 1.89 9.80
CA TRP A 156 8.69 2.46 8.48
C TRP A 156 9.91 2.57 7.58
N ALA A 157 11.08 2.91 8.13
CA ALA A 157 12.32 2.93 7.37
C ALA A 157 12.78 1.55 6.94
N ALA A 158 12.66 0.54 7.80
CA ALA A 158 12.95 -0.84 7.42
C ALA A 158 12.02 -1.33 6.30
N THR A 159 10.73 -0.98 6.38
CA THR A 159 9.74 -1.25 5.33
C THR A 159 10.14 -0.59 4.01
N ALA A 160 10.43 0.71 4.03
CA ALA A 160 10.87 1.45 2.85
C ALA A 160 12.15 0.88 2.22
N VAL A 161 13.15 0.53 3.04
CA VAL A 161 14.39 -0.11 2.57
C VAL A 161 14.11 -1.46 1.95
N LEU A 162 13.26 -2.29 2.56
CA LEU A 162 12.88 -3.59 2.01
C LEU A 162 12.23 -3.43 0.63
N LEU A 163 11.30 -2.49 0.47
CA LEU A 163 10.64 -2.24 -0.82
C LEU A 163 11.62 -1.77 -1.90
N VAL A 164 12.60 -0.92 -1.56
CA VAL A 164 13.70 -0.55 -2.48
C VAL A 164 14.50 -1.78 -2.91
N LEU A 165 14.82 -2.66 -1.96
CA LEU A 165 15.55 -3.90 -2.26
C LEU A 165 14.74 -4.83 -3.16
N VAL A 166 13.41 -4.86 -3.01
CA VAL A 166 12.51 -5.60 -3.90
C VAL A 166 12.58 -5.06 -5.33
N VAL A 167 12.52 -3.74 -5.53
CA VAL A 167 12.68 -3.13 -6.87
C VAL A 167 14.02 -3.51 -7.49
N ILE A 168 15.11 -3.40 -6.73
CA ILE A 168 16.46 -3.71 -7.23
C ILE A 168 16.60 -5.20 -7.56
N ALA A 169 16.06 -6.08 -6.71
CA ALA A 169 16.08 -7.51 -6.95
C ALA A 169 15.27 -7.87 -8.21
N ALA A 170 14.07 -7.31 -8.35
CA ALA A 170 13.20 -7.53 -9.50
C ALA A 170 13.83 -7.02 -10.81
N ASP A 171 14.47 -5.85 -10.83
CA ASP A 171 15.26 -5.34 -11.97
C ASP A 171 16.40 -6.31 -12.33
N ALA A 172 17.11 -6.84 -11.32
CA ALA A 172 18.26 -7.72 -11.53
C ALA A 172 17.90 -9.10 -12.09
N VAL A 173 16.68 -9.58 -11.82
CA VAL A 173 16.18 -10.88 -12.32
C VAL A 173 15.05 -10.74 -13.33
N ALA A 174 14.82 -9.54 -13.87
CA ALA A 174 13.67 -9.22 -14.72
C ALA A 174 13.53 -10.19 -15.90
N ASP A 175 14.64 -10.54 -16.57
CA ASP A 175 14.66 -11.47 -17.71
C ASP A 175 14.22 -12.91 -17.37
N THR A 176 14.10 -13.24 -16.08
CA THR A 176 13.73 -14.58 -15.59
C THR A 176 12.34 -14.64 -14.99
N ILE A 177 11.71 -13.49 -14.71
CA ILE A 177 10.37 -13.42 -14.15
C ILE A 177 9.38 -13.42 -15.33
N SER A 178 8.48 -14.40 -15.38
CA SER A 178 7.44 -14.42 -16.40
C SER A 178 6.35 -13.39 -16.10
N ASP A 179 5.72 -12.85 -17.15
CA ASP A 179 4.54 -11.98 -17.04
C ASP A 179 3.44 -12.63 -16.20
N SER A 180 3.30 -13.95 -16.33
CA SER A 180 2.38 -14.79 -15.55
C SER A 180 2.66 -14.75 -14.03
N ALA A 181 3.94 -14.79 -13.64
CA ALA A 181 4.32 -14.69 -12.23
C ALA A 181 4.02 -13.30 -11.67
N ILE A 182 4.29 -12.24 -12.45
CA ILE A 182 3.99 -10.85 -12.05
C ILE A 182 2.48 -10.67 -11.89
N ALA A 183 1.70 -11.10 -12.87
CA ALA A 183 0.23 -11.08 -12.85
C ALA A 183 -0.32 -11.80 -11.61
N THR A 184 0.20 -12.99 -11.31
CA THR A 184 -0.24 -13.77 -10.13
C THR A 184 0.07 -13.03 -8.83
N VAL A 185 1.27 -12.47 -8.70
CA VAL A 185 1.69 -11.73 -7.50
C VAL A 185 0.93 -10.41 -7.36
N GLN A 186 0.59 -9.73 -8.47
CA GLN A 186 -0.27 -8.55 -8.48
C GLN A 186 -1.70 -8.86 -8.06
N ALA A 187 -2.29 -9.97 -8.53
CA ALA A 187 -3.61 -10.41 -8.07
C ALA A 187 -3.61 -10.70 -6.56
N PHE A 188 -2.55 -11.32 -6.04
CA PHE A 188 -2.35 -11.51 -4.61
C PHE A 188 -2.31 -10.16 -3.87
N ALA A 189 -1.54 -9.19 -4.37
CA ALA A 189 -1.50 -7.82 -3.85
C ALA A 189 -2.90 -7.21 -3.77
N GLY A 190 -3.66 -7.29 -4.87
CA GLY A 190 -5.00 -6.75 -4.96
C GLY A 190 -5.94 -7.33 -3.90
N GLY A 191 -5.80 -8.61 -3.61
CA GLY A 191 -6.51 -9.26 -2.51
C GLY A 191 -6.12 -8.75 -1.13
N ALA A 192 -4.81 -8.59 -0.87
CA ALA A 192 -4.33 -8.02 0.38
C ALA A 192 -4.82 -6.58 0.57
N THR A 193 -4.75 -5.74 -0.48
CA THR A 193 -5.25 -4.36 -0.44
C THR A 193 -6.75 -4.31 -0.19
N ILE A 194 -7.57 -5.15 -0.85
CA ILE A 194 -9.02 -5.22 -0.56
C ILE A 194 -9.27 -5.50 0.93
N ALA A 195 -8.52 -6.45 1.51
CA ALA A 195 -8.67 -6.80 2.91
C ALA A 195 -8.22 -5.65 3.85
N VAL A 196 -7.09 -4.98 3.56
CA VAL A 196 -6.62 -3.78 4.28
C VAL A 196 -7.69 -2.68 4.29
N LEU A 197 -8.28 -2.43 3.11
CA LEU A 197 -9.31 -1.41 2.95
C LEU A 197 -10.54 -1.73 3.79
N ALA A 198 -11.00 -2.98 3.73
CA ALA A 198 -12.22 -3.43 4.40
C ALA A 198 -12.05 -3.51 5.93
N ASP A 199 -10.94 -4.05 6.41
CA ASP A 199 -10.75 -4.37 7.84
C ASP A 199 -10.17 -3.18 8.62
N SER A 200 -9.32 -2.37 7.99
CA SER A 200 -8.56 -1.33 8.68
C SER A 200 -8.86 0.08 8.18
N LEU A 201 -8.56 0.39 6.92
CA LEU A 201 -8.43 1.78 6.47
C LEU A 201 -9.79 2.51 6.35
N MET A 202 -10.79 1.89 5.71
CA MET A 202 -12.12 2.50 5.56
C MET A 202 -12.88 2.61 6.88
N PRO A 203 -12.93 1.56 7.75
CA PRO A 203 -13.55 1.67 9.07
C PRO A 203 -12.93 2.78 9.93
N GLU A 204 -11.60 2.90 9.92
CA GLU A 204 -10.89 3.92 10.69
C GLU A 204 -11.18 5.33 10.16
N ALA A 205 -11.15 5.52 8.84
CA ALA A 205 -11.53 6.80 8.22
C ALA A 205 -12.94 7.22 8.62
N TYR A 206 -13.91 6.28 8.59
CA TYR A 206 -15.27 6.57 9.02
C TYR A 206 -15.37 6.87 10.52
N ARG A 207 -14.60 6.18 11.37
CA ARG A 207 -14.58 6.40 12.82
C ARG A 207 -14.06 7.80 13.19
N GLU A 208 -13.03 8.28 12.51
CA GLU A 208 -12.40 9.57 12.79
C GLU A 208 -13.07 10.75 12.07
N GLY A 209 -13.63 10.54 10.87
CA GLY A 209 -14.21 11.59 10.03
C GLY A 209 -15.74 11.61 9.98
N GLY A 210 -16.40 10.46 10.14
CA GLY A 210 -17.86 10.33 10.00
C GLY A 210 -18.33 10.27 8.54
N TRP A 211 -19.56 10.68 8.28
CA TRP A 211 -20.27 10.43 7.01
C TRP A 211 -19.64 11.05 5.76
N TRP A 212 -18.92 12.17 5.88
CA TRP A 212 -18.43 12.93 4.72
C TRP A 212 -17.19 12.29 4.10
N VAL A 213 -16.53 11.35 4.77
CA VAL A 213 -15.31 10.70 4.25
C VAL A 213 -15.55 9.96 2.95
N GLY A 214 -16.80 9.54 2.66
CA GLY A 214 -17.17 8.98 1.37
C GLY A 214 -16.89 9.93 0.19
N LEU A 215 -16.99 11.25 0.39
CA LEU A 215 -16.60 12.23 -0.63
C LEU A 215 -15.08 12.26 -0.85
N SER A 216 -14.30 12.12 0.21
CA SER A 216 -12.83 12.01 0.10
C SER A 216 -12.42 10.72 -0.59
N THR A 217 -13.09 9.60 -0.31
CA THR A 217 -12.88 8.33 -1.03
C THR A 217 -13.22 8.46 -2.50
N ALA A 218 -14.36 9.06 -2.85
CA ALA A 218 -14.72 9.30 -4.24
C ALA A 218 -13.70 10.21 -4.96
N LEU A 219 -13.20 11.25 -4.27
CA LEU A 219 -12.17 12.14 -4.80
C LEU A 219 -10.84 11.39 -5.02
N GLY A 220 -10.41 10.56 -4.06
CA GLY A 220 -9.22 9.73 -4.18
C GLY A 220 -9.30 8.78 -5.37
N PHE A 221 -10.43 8.09 -5.51
CA PHE A 221 -10.70 7.24 -6.66
C PHE A 221 -10.62 8.03 -7.98
N LEU A 222 -11.31 9.18 -8.07
CA LEU A 222 -11.31 10.01 -9.28
C LEU A 222 -9.91 10.51 -9.65
N VAL A 223 -9.12 10.95 -8.67
CA VAL A 223 -7.75 11.43 -8.90
C VAL A 223 -6.84 10.28 -9.35
N ALA A 224 -6.87 9.13 -8.67
CA ALA A 224 -6.06 7.98 -9.07
C ALA A 224 -6.46 7.49 -10.47
N PHE A 225 -7.76 7.31 -10.72
CA PHE A 225 -8.25 6.89 -12.02
C PHE A 225 -7.88 7.89 -13.13
N GLY A 226 -7.99 9.20 -12.87
CA GLY A 226 -7.61 10.23 -13.84
C GLY A 226 -6.11 10.38 -14.07
N LEU A 227 -5.26 9.91 -13.14
CA LEU A 227 -3.81 9.84 -13.31
C LEU A 227 -3.35 8.55 -14.00
N GLY A 228 -4.10 7.46 -13.81
CA GLY A 228 -3.83 6.14 -14.40
C GLY A 228 -4.51 5.90 -15.77
N ALA A 229 -5.46 6.75 -16.17
CA ALA A 229 -6.10 6.75 -17.50
C ALA A 229 -5.28 7.53 -18.54
#